data_AF-A0A813XFQ9-F1
#
_entry.id   AF-A0A813XFQ9-F1
#
_cell.length_a   1.000
_cell.length_b   1.000
_cell.length_c   1.000
_cell.angle_alpha   90.00
_cell.angle_beta   90.00
_cell.angle_gamma   90.00
#
_symmetry.space_group_name_H-M   'P 1'
#
loop_
_entity.id
_entity.type
_entity.pdbx_description
1 polymer ?
#
loop_
_entity_poly.entity_id
_entity_poly.type
_entity_poly.pdbx_seq_one_letter_code
_entity_poly.pdbx_strand_id
1 'polypeptide(L)'
;MFFPMVKLAIHGYEILILSLASPIIMGSKLISMTVECGTGKFLIRLLVISSLLSFQFEEPLIRLLLLSFGTCVAMLDLCSSLSAKYYCYRSIVVWALICSLFFFLSARVYFNSLIPAWSGIFMNLGHFLVGFAVLFDQFIRDRTMWQLLPSFEYQTYNEIDPLMPTLGFSLFRVSPRDAIFQSNWLLIGIGFGSLLFNLNWVFGELSVVSRWASHDFPNQGLNPIPYGSLLVWIFLFCGVVTVKRLDIVTNRWWASVGLISYFVLYFGRGLLSFVGGLGLSLFIGSVIPLLFDKIARGLSARIIVVASIIYILQIIYAVWTSAYNFVPFGGTLTRETSYILVFLNFFGIYLGVYTAKHNLCTLVRGRLLSIELPNRYIWSDADVIGLLETDTAKPFFGNTDLTSYLSEKLHMFADFGPSSKDHTWGCIILSKYPIVKSKHYLLPSPEGELAPAIHATLQTATKMIDVVIVHMGNDRDDLDRRLQAQKLKDIMKSSNNPLIFLGYITSAPFNRDYTALTSAAKDIDSTDTDRWCEYILYKNLIRVAYARITHAGLTDTEIQVAKFKIPTSDTYEDNPIVTTDPSAIQNRSLLFNSKFGQFYRGHGHFNSHRFHMDTPKYFLPKDRASQCRENGTC
;
A
#
# COMPACT_ATOMS: atom_id res chain seq x y z
N MET A 1 -14.17 -29.18 16.03
CA MET A 1 -14.14 -30.09 17.19
C MET A 1 -14.84 -31.35 16.77
N PHE A 2 -14.15 -32.49 16.73
CA PHE A 2 -14.78 -33.77 16.41
C PHE A 2 -15.31 -34.35 17.71
N PHE A 3 -16.63 -34.22 17.95
CA PHE A 3 -17.29 -34.92 19.03
C PHE A 3 -17.87 -36.21 18.48
N PRO A 4 -17.40 -37.39 18.93
CA PRO A 4 -18.02 -38.65 18.56
C PRO A 4 -19.46 -38.66 19.08
N MET A 5 -20.44 -38.47 18.20
CA MET A 5 -21.88 -38.55 18.54
C MET A 5 -22.27 -39.91 19.15
N VAL A 6 -21.42 -40.94 18.96
CA VAL A 6 -21.62 -42.31 19.45
C VAL A 6 -21.47 -42.43 20.96
N LYS A 7 -20.74 -41.52 21.61
CA LYS A 7 -20.56 -41.52 23.07
C LYS A 7 -20.66 -40.08 23.57
N LEU A 8 -21.76 -39.74 24.23
CA LEU A 8 -22.06 -38.42 24.79
C LEU A 8 -21.21 -38.10 26.05
N ALA A 9 -19.89 -38.24 25.96
CA ALA A 9 -18.91 -38.05 27.03
C ALA A 9 -17.63 -37.39 26.48
N ILE A 10 -16.75 -36.92 27.37
CA ILE A 10 -15.42 -36.41 27.01
C ILE A 10 -14.50 -37.61 26.74
N HIS A 11 -13.91 -37.69 25.55
CA HIS A 11 -13.08 -38.85 25.12
C HIS A 11 -11.57 -38.60 25.17
N GLY A 12 -11.15 -37.37 25.44
CA GLY A 12 -9.75 -36.95 25.41
C GLY A 12 -9.33 -36.36 24.05
N TYR A 13 -10.02 -36.69 22.95
CA TYR A 13 -9.76 -36.08 21.63
C TYR A 13 -10.04 -34.59 21.58
N GLU A 14 -10.87 -34.08 22.50
CA GLU A 14 -11.16 -32.67 22.67
C GLU A 14 -9.89 -31.85 22.94
N ILE A 15 -8.85 -32.46 23.54
CA ILE A 15 -7.56 -31.81 23.78
C ILE A 15 -6.89 -31.31 22.48
N LEU A 16 -7.22 -31.93 21.34
CA LEU A 16 -6.68 -31.54 20.04
C LEU A 16 -7.15 -30.13 19.61
N ILE A 17 -8.19 -29.57 20.23
CA ILE A 17 -8.58 -28.17 20.02
C ILE A 17 -7.47 -27.19 20.43
N LEU A 18 -6.59 -27.59 21.36
CA LEU A 18 -5.43 -26.80 21.77
C LEU A 18 -4.42 -26.60 20.63
N SER A 19 -4.54 -27.33 19.52
CA SER A 19 -3.79 -27.06 18.29
C SER A 19 -3.93 -25.62 17.80
N LEU A 20 -5.09 -24.98 18.03
CA LEU A 20 -5.33 -23.58 17.71
C LEU A 20 -4.47 -22.61 18.56
N ALA A 21 -4.04 -23.04 19.75
CA ALA A 21 -3.17 -22.29 20.64
C ALA A 21 -1.68 -22.62 20.43
N SER A 22 -1.32 -23.38 19.38
CA SER A 22 0.08 -23.70 19.04
C SER A 22 1.03 -22.50 18.97
N PRO A 23 0.63 -21.25 18.62
CA PRO A 23 1.55 -20.11 18.63
C PRO A 23 2.23 -19.84 19.98
N ILE A 24 1.74 -20.43 21.08
CA ILE A 24 2.40 -20.37 22.40
C ILE A 24 3.83 -20.91 22.35
N ILE A 25 4.11 -21.90 21.49
CA ILE A 25 5.44 -22.50 21.35
C ILE A 25 6.42 -21.58 20.63
N MET A 26 5.94 -20.55 19.92
CA MET A 26 6.81 -19.51 19.33
C MET A 26 7.48 -18.62 20.38
N GLY A 27 7.15 -18.78 21.67
CA GLY A 27 7.95 -18.22 22.76
C GLY A 27 9.37 -18.81 22.83
N SER A 28 9.60 -20.01 22.27
CA SER A 28 10.92 -20.58 22.10
C SER A 28 11.65 -19.94 20.92
N LYS A 29 12.82 -19.35 21.19
CA LYS A 29 13.67 -18.72 20.16
C LYS A 29 14.11 -19.70 19.07
N LEU A 30 14.32 -20.98 19.42
CA LEU A 30 14.69 -22.00 18.43
C LEU A 30 13.57 -22.22 17.42
N ILE A 31 12.33 -22.36 17.92
CA ILE A 31 11.16 -22.60 17.08
C ILE A 31 10.86 -21.36 16.25
N SER A 32 10.88 -20.17 16.83
CA SER A 32 10.64 -18.93 16.08
C SER A 32 11.67 -18.74 14.97
N MET A 33 12.97 -18.94 15.23
CA MET A 33 14.02 -18.84 14.21
C MET A 33 13.84 -19.88 13.09
N THR A 34 13.40 -21.09 13.43
CA THR A 34 13.17 -22.15 12.45
C THR A 34 11.96 -21.82 11.59
N VAL A 35 10.86 -21.38 12.19
CA VAL A 35 9.61 -21.02 11.50
C VAL A 35 9.79 -19.77 10.64
N GLU A 36 10.67 -18.84 11.04
CA GLU A 36 10.84 -17.56 10.37
C GLU A 36 11.86 -17.59 9.22
N CYS A 37 12.78 -18.57 9.20
CA CYS A 37 13.75 -18.72 8.13
C CYS A 37 13.08 -19.15 6.81
N GLY A 38 13.65 -18.78 5.66
CA GLY A 38 13.03 -19.02 4.35
C GLY A 38 12.72 -20.50 4.07
N THR A 39 13.66 -21.39 4.36
CA THR A 39 13.45 -22.84 4.24
C THR A 39 12.38 -23.35 5.20
N GLY A 40 12.35 -22.86 6.44
CA GLY A 40 11.36 -23.28 7.43
C GLY A 40 9.95 -22.82 7.10
N LYS A 41 9.78 -21.58 6.61
CA LYS A 41 8.49 -21.09 6.09
C LYS A 41 7.97 -21.95 4.95
N PHE A 42 8.84 -22.33 4.02
CA PHE A 42 8.47 -23.23 2.92
C PHE A 42 8.00 -24.59 3.46
N LEU A 43 8.77 -25.22 4.36
CA LEU A 43 8.43 -26.52 4.94
C LEU A 43 7.11 -26.47 5.71
N ILE A 44 6.90 -25.44 6.52
CA ILE A 44 5.67 -25.25 7.29
C ILE A 44 4.47 -25.11 6.36
N ARG A 45 4.55 -24.29 5.32
CA ARG A 45 3.47 -24.13 4.34
C ARG A 45 3.21 -25.42 3.55
N LEU A 46 4.26 -26.17 3.23
CA LEU A 46 4.13 -27.48 2.59
C LEU A 46 3.38 -28.45 3.49
N LEU A 47 3.69 -28.48 4.79
CA LEU A 47 2.98 -29.30 5.77
C LEU A 47 1.51 -28.88 5.92
N VAL A 48 1.20 -27.57 5.89
CA VAL A 48 -0.18 -27.07 5.90
C VAL A 48 -0.96 -27.62 4.70
N ILE A 49 -0.42 -27.48 3.49
CA ILE A 49 -1.08 -27.96 2.27
C ILE A 49 -1.19 -29.49 2.27
N SER A 50 -0.15 -30.19 2.72
CA SER A 50 -0.14 -31.65 2.82
C SER A 50 -1.15 -32.19 3.82
N SER A 51 -1.50 -31.43 4.87
CA SER A 51 -2.52 -31.82 5.83
C SER A 51 -3.92 -31.99 5.21
N LEU A 52 -4.18 -31.39 4.04
CA LEU A 52 -5.43 -31.60 3.28
C LEU A 52 -5.55 -33.03 2.73
N LEU A 53 -4.44 -33.77 2.63
CA LEU A 53 -4.45 -35.20 2.27
C LEU A 53 -4.98 -36.09 3.41
N SER A 54 -5.13 -35.55 4.64
CA SER A 54 -5.75 -36.28 5.76
C SER A 54 -7.13 -36.84 5.42
N PHE A 55 -7.85 -36.20 4.49
CA PHE A 55 -9.19 -36.62 4.05
C PHE A 55 -9.18 -37.88 3.18
N GLN A 56 -8.02 -38.34 2.71
CA GLN A 56 -7.88 -39.60 1.98
C GLN A 56 -7.78 -40.82 2.89
N PHE A 57 -7.52 -40.62 4.18
CA PHE A 57 -7.47 -41.71 5.15
C PHE A 57 -8.88 -42.10 5.56
N GLU A 58 -9.19 -43.39 5.49
CA GLU A 58 -10.48 -43.95 5.89
C GLU A 58 -10.68 -43.87 7.41
N GLU A 59 -9.61 -44.06 8.19
CA GLU A 59 -9.69 -44.05 9.65
C GLU A 59 -9.89 -42.62 10.21
N PRO A 60 -11.00 -42.35 10.94
CA PRO A 60 -11.29 -41.02 11.46
C PRO A 60 -10.25 -40.48 12.45
N LEU A 61 -9.63 -41.37 13.22
CA LEU A 61 -8.62 -41.00 14.21
C LEU A 61 -7.35 -40.47 13.54
N ILE A 62 -6.84 -41.17 12.53
CA ILE A 62 -5.68 -40.73 11.74
C ILE A 62 -5.98 -39.38 11.08
N ARG A 63 -7.15 -39.25 10.46
CA ARG A 63 -7.60 -37.99 9.85
C ARG A 63 -7.60 -36.84 10.85
N LEU A 64 -8.15 -37.06 12.04
CA LEU A 64 -8.23 -36.05 13.09
C LEU A 64 -6.84 -35.64 13.60
N LEU A 65 -5.93 -36.59 13.82
CA LEU A 65 -4.56 -36.32 14.27
C LEU A 65 -3.78 -35.50 13.22
N LEU A 66 -3.85 -35.90 11.95
CA LEU A 66 -3.18 -35.18 10.86
C LEU A 66 -3.75 -33.79 10.65
N LEU A 67 -5.08 -33.62 10.74
CA LEU A 67 -5.72 -32.32 10.64
C LEU A 67 -5.35 -31.41 11.81
N SER A 68 -5.24 -31.97 13.02
CA SER A 68 -4.83 -31.23 14.22
C SER A 68 -3.37 -30.79 14.12
N PHE A 69 -2.49 -31.65 13.60
CA PHE A 69 -1.11 -31.29 13.29
C PHE A 69 -1.04 -30.20 12.21
N GLY A 70 -1.78 -30.33 11.11
CA GLY A 70 -1.90 -29.31 10.08
C GLY A 70 -2.38 -27.97 10.62
N THR A 71 -3.35 -28.00 11.53
CA THR A 71 -3.88 -26.82 12.25
C THR A 71 -2.79 -26.17 13.12
N CYS A 72 -2.03 -26.97 13.88
CA CYS A 72 -0.89 -26.46 14.65
C CYS A 72 0.07 -25.69 13.74
N VAL A 73 0.49 -26.29 12.63
CA VAL A 73 1.46 -25.72 11.70
C VAL A 73 0.89 -24.48 10.99
N ALA A 74 -0.39 -24.49 10.60
CA ALA A 74 -1.07 -23.35 9.99
C ALA A 74 -1.13 -22.15 10.94
N MET A 75 -1.37 -22.38 12.23
CA MET A 75 -1.35 -21.31 13.22
C MET A 75 0.05 -20.74 13.45
N LEU A 76 1.11 -21.56 13.33
CA LEU A 76 2.50 -21.08 13.36
C LEU A 76 2.85 -20.25 12.13
N ASP A 77 2.43 -20.66 10.93
CA ASP A 77 2.62 -19.86 9.70
C ASP A 77 1.87 -18.52 9.80
N LEU A 78 0.61 -18.55 10.23
CA LEU A 78 -0.19 -17.34 10.44
C LEU A 78 0.49 -16.39 11.44
N CYS A 79 0.96 -16.94 12.57
CA CYS A 79 1.67 -16.17 13.59
C CYS A 79 2.98 -15.58 13.07
N SER A 80 3.78 -16.36 12.33
CA SER A 80 5.03 -15.93 11.69
C SER A 80 4.78 -14.82 10.67
N SER A 81 3.79 -14.99 9.79
CA SER A 81 3.42 -14.01 8.78
C SER A 81 2.91 -12.70 9.37
N LEU A 82 2.10 -12.77 10.44
CA LEU A 82 1.60 -11.58 11.15
C LEU A 82 2.63 -10.98 12.11
N SER A 83 3.71 -11.70 12.45
CA SER A 83 4.84 -11.21 13.26
C SER A 83 6.04 -10.79 12.42
N ALA A 84 5.93 -10.80 11.08
CA ALA A 84 7.01 -10.44 10.18
C ALA A 84 7.57 -9.03 10.48
N LYS A 85 8.88 -8.87 10.27
CA LYS A 85 9.63 -7.64 10.55
C LYS A 85 9.01 -6.40 9.89
N TYR A 86 8.52 -6.55 8.66
CA TYR A 86 8.00 -5.45 7.87
C TYR A 86 6.48 -5.29 8.00
N TYR A 87 6.03 -4.08 8.32
CA TYR A 87 4.59 -3.75 8.41
C TYR A 87 3.85 -3.93 7.08
N CYS A 88 4.47 -3.57 5.95
CA CYS A 88 3.88 -3.72 4.62
C CYS A 88 3.51 -5.19 4.34
N TYR A 89 4.40 -6.12 4.66
CA TYR A 89 4.13 -7.56 4.54
C TYR A 89 2.96 -8.00 5.43
N ARG A 90 2.95 -7.58 6.70
CA ARG A 90 1.86 -7.89 7.64
C ARG A 90 0.50 -7.36 7.15
N SER A 91 0.49 -6.15 6.59
CA SER A 91 -0.71 -5.54 6.00
C SER A 91 -1.22 -6.32 4.80
N ILE A 92 -0.34 -6.76 3.89
CA ILE A 92 -0.72 -7.62 2.75
C ILE A 92 -1.35 -8.92 3.24
N VAL A 93 -0.73 -9.56 4.24
CA VAL A 93 -1.25 -10.80 4.85
C VAL A 93 -2.65 -10.56 5.43
N VAL A 94 -2.86 -9.47 6.17
CA VAL A 94 -4.18 -9.10 6.72
C VAL A 94 -5.23 -8.98 5.62
N TRP A 95 -4.96 -8.21 4.57
CA TRP A 95 -5.93 -8.01 3.49
C TRP A 95 -6.15 -9.29 2.69
N ALA A 96 -5.13 -10.12 2.51
CA ALA A 96 -5.28 -11.44 1.93
C ALA A 96 -6.23 -12.31 2.76
N LEU A 97 -6.10 -12.33 4.09
CA LEU A 97 -7.02 -13.07 4.98
C LEU A 97 -8.47 -12.57 4.88
N ILE A 98 -8.67 -11.24 4.81
CA ILE A 98 -10.01 -10.65 4.63
C ILE A 98 -10.59 -11.06 3.27
N CYS A 99 -9.83 -10.92 2.19
CA CYS A 99 -10.27 -11.36 0.85
C CYS A 99 -10.59 -12.86 0.81
N SER A 100 -9.75 -13.69 1.43
CA SER A 100 -9.97 -15.13 1.54
C SER A 100 -11.22 -15.46 2.34
N LEU A 101 -11.55 -14.71 3.39
CA LEU A 101 -12.80 -14.86 4.14
C LEU A 101 -14.01 -14.62 3.22
N PHE A 102 -14.05 -13.51 2.47
CA PHE A 102 -15.17 -13.23 1.56
C PHE A 102 -15.28 -14.25 0.43
N PHE A 103 -14.16 -14.71 -0.12
CA PHE A 103 -14.15 -15.78 -1.12
C PHE A 103 -14.70 -17.09 -0.55
N PHE A 104 -14.28 -17.46 0.66
CA PHE A 104 -14.76 -18.64 1.37
C PHE A 104 -16.27 -18.58 1.63
N LEU A 105 -16.78 -17.42 2.09
CA LEU A 105 -18.21 -17.22 2.31
C LEU A 105 -19.01 -17.30 1.00
N SER A 106 -18.53 -16.68 -0.07
CA SER A 106 -19.16 -16.77 -1.40
C SER A 106 -19.21 -18.22 -1.91
N ALA A 107 -18.12 -18.98 -1.72
CA ALA A 107 -18.08 -20.39 -2.09
C ALA A 107 -19.12 -21.20 -1.30
N ARG A 108 -19.27 -20.97 0.01
CA ARG A 108 -20.29 -21.67 0.82
C ARG A 108 -21.71 -21.39 0.38
N VAL A 109 -22.01 -20.15 0.00
CA VAL A 109 -23.32 -19.77 -0.56
C VAL A 109 -23.56 -20.46 -1.89
N TYR A 110 -22.56 -20.50 -2.76
CA TYR A 110 -22.67 -21.15 -4.07
C TYR A 110 -22.85 -22.67 -3.96
N PHE A 111 -22.08 -23.32 -3.09
CA PHE A 111 -22.11 -24.78 -2.89
C PHE A 111 -23.12 -25.25 -1.84
N ASN A 112 -24.01 -24.38 -1.37
CA ASN A 112 -25.05 -24.70 -0.38
C ASN A 112 -24.50 -25.49 0.83
N SER A 113 -23.52 -24.91 1.53
CA SER A 113 -22.93 -25.43 2.79
C SER A 113 -21.81 -26.48 2.68
N LEU A 114 -21.21 -26.70 1.52
CA LEU A 114 -19.95 -27.49 1.44
C LEU A 114 -18.72 -26.59 1.60
N ILE A 115 -17.80 -26.99 2.49
CA ILE A 115 -16.42 -26.54 2.40
C ILE A 115 -15.87 -27.15 1.09
N PRO A 116 -15.27 -26.37 0.17
CA PRO A 116 -14.77 -26.91 -1.10
C PRO A 116 -13.74 -28.01 -0.89
N ALA A 117 -12.85 -27.82 0.09
CA ALA A 117 -12.10 -28.91 0.69
C ALA A 117 -13.11 -29.85 1.37
N TRP A 118 -13.04 -31.15 1.08
CA TRP A 118 -13.92 -32.24 1.56
C TRP A 118 -15.09 -32.60 0.63
N SER A 119 -15.30 -31.85 -0.47
CA SER A 119 -16.34 -32.18 -1.45
C SER A 119 -16.04 -33.46 -2.26
N GLY A 120 -14.77 -33.83 -2.42
CA GLY A 120 -14.37 -35.07 -3.09
C GLY A 120 -12.86 -35.20 -3.28
N ILE A 121 -12.42 -36.39 -3.70
CA ILE A 121 -10.99 -36.70 -3.90
C ILE A 121 -10.34 -35.79 -4.94
N PHE A 122 -11.02 -35.55 -6.06
CA PHE A 122 -10.53 -34.68 -7.14
C PHE A 122 -10.36 -33.24 -6.69
N MET A 123 -11.33 -32.71 -5.93
CA MET A 123 -11.24 -31.35 -5.40
C MET A 123 -10.10 -31.23 -4.40
N ASN A 124 -9.95 -32.19 -3.47
CA ASN A 124 -8.85 -32.17 -2.50
C ASN A 124 -7.48 -32.25 -3.18
N LEU A 125 -7.34 -33.11 -4.19
CA LEU A 125 -6.11 -33.25 -4.97
C LEU A 125 -5.82 -31.97 -5.76
N GLY A 126 -6.83 -31.35 -6.38
CA GLY A 126 -6.70 -30.08 -7.09
C GLY A 126 -6.20 -28.95 -6.19
N HIS A 127 -6.77 -28.80 -4.99
CA HIS A 127 -6.31 -27.80 -4.02
C HIS A 127 -4.86 -28.07 -3.57
N PHE A 128 -4.49 -29.33 -3.35
CA PHE A 128 -3.12 -29.71 -3.02
C PHE A 128 -2.14 -29.34 -4.14
N LEU A 129 -2.45 -29.71 -5.40
CA LEU A 129 -1.57 -29.46 -6.55
C LEU A 129 -1.40 -27.97 -6.84
N VAL A 130 -2.49 -27.19 -6.80
CA VAL A 130 -2.44 -25.73 -6.98
C VAL A 130 -1.65 -25.08 -5.84
N GLY A 131 -1.93 -25.47 -4.60
CA GLY A 131 -1.19 -24.97 -3.44
C GLY A 131 0.31 -25.27 -3.53
N PHE A 132 0.66 -26.50 -3.92
CA PHE A 132 2.04 -26.92 -4.11
C PHE A 132 2.75 -26.13 -5.21
N ALA A 133 2.10 -25.95 -6.37
CA ALA A 133 2.66 -25.17 -7.48
C ALA A 133 2.94 -23.73 -7.07
N VAL A 134 1.99 -23.07 -6.41
CA VAL A 134 2.15 -21.68 -5.91
C VAL A 134 3.28 -21.60 -4.88
N LEU A 135 3.35 -22.55 -3.95
CA LEU A 135 4.39 -22.57 -2.92
C LEU A 135 5.77 -22.81 -3.52
N PHE A 136 5.88 -23.71 -4.49
CA PHE A 136 7.14 -24.04 -5.16
C PHE A 136 7.66 -22.88 -6.00
N ASP A 137 6.78 -22.21 -6.74
CA ASP A 137 7.08 -20.99 -7.49
C ASP A 137 7.52 -19.83 -6.56
N GLN A 138 6.86 -19.66 -5.41
CA GLN A 138 7.34 -18.73 -4.36
C GLN A 138 8.73 -19.08 -3.84
N PHE A 139 9.00 -20.37 -3.58
CA PHE A 139 10.31 -20.82 -3.10
C PHE A 139 11.42 -20.59 -4.12
N ILE A 140 11.16 -20.82 -5.41
CA ILE A 140 12.11 -20.54 -6.49
C ILE A 140 12.40 -19.04 -6.54
N ARG A 141 11.38 -18.18 -6.55
CA ARG A 141 11.56 -16.71 -6.58
C ARG A 141 12.35 -16.19 -5.39
N ASP A 142 12.03 -16.67 -4.20
CA ASP A 142 12.78 -16.29 -3.00
C ASP A 142 14.26 -16.69 -3.15
N ARG A 143 14.56 -17.91 -3.62
CA ARG A 143 15.93 -18.40 -3.84
C ARG A 143 16.69 -17.65 -4.95
N THR A 144 16.05 -17.38 -6.10
CA THR A 144 16.69 -16.66 -7.21
C THR A 144 16.97 -15.20 -6.86
N MET A 145 16.09 -14.57 -6.08
CA MET A 145 16.33 -13.23 -5.53
C MET A 145 17.55 -13.20 -4.60
N TRP A 146 17.71 -14.21 -3.72
CA TRP A 146 18.90 -14.34 -2.87
C TRP A 146 20.19 -14.67 -3.63
N GLN A 147 20.10 -15.37 -4.77
CA GLN A 147 21.26 -15.67 -5.63
C GLN A 147 21.71 -14.47 -6.49
N LEU A 148 20.82 -13.50 -6.76
CA LEU A 148 21.12 -12.26 -7.47
C LEU A 148 21.60 -11.12 -6.54
N LEU A 149 21.60 -11.34 -5.22
CA LEU A 149 22.06 -10.40 -4.19
C LEU A 149 23.41 -10.76 -3.49
N PRO A 150 24.49 -11.29 -4.11
CA PRO A 150 25.69 -11.67 -3.36
C PRO A 150 26.70 -10.54 -3.04
N SER A 151 26.39 -9.25 -3.23
CA SER A 151 27.42 -8.19 -3.18
C SER A 151 27.19 -6.99 -2.27
N PHE A 152 26.12 -6.93 -1.46
CA PHE A 152 25.83 -5.72 -0.66
C PHE A 152 25.90 -5.85 0.87
N GLU A 153 26.11 -7.04 1.45
CA GLU A 153 25.90 -7.23 2.90
C GLU A 153 27.13 -7.62 3.74
N TYR A 154 28.37 -7.39 3.28
CA TYR A 154 29.57 -7.79 4.05
C TYR A 154 30.63 -6.70 4.36
N GLN A 155 30.42 -5.41 4.05
CA GLN A 155 31.51 -4.41 4.18
C GLN A 155 31.29 -3.22 5.13
N THR A 156 30.32 -3.23 6.04
CA THR A 156 30.08 -2.06 6.93
C THR A 156 29.86 -2.40 8.41
N TYR A 157 30.68 -3.30 8.98
CA TYR A 157 30.59 -3.59 10.42
C TYR A 157 31.83 -3.34 11.29
N ASN A 158 33.01 -2.99 10.75
CA ASN A 158 34.23 -2.97 11.59
C ASN A 158 35.09 -1.71 11.60
N GLU A 159 34.72 -0.59 10.97
CA GLU A 159 35.49 0.65 11.11
C GLU A 159 34.58 1.87 11.29
N ILE A 160 34.33 2.26 12.54
CA ILE A 160 33.83 3.61 12.86
C ILE A 160 34.69 4.17 13.99
N ASP A 161 35.55 5.10 13.60
CA ASP A 161 36.30 6.04 14.46
C ASP A 161 35.34 6.95 15.26
N PRO A 162 35.68 7.34 16.51
CA PRO A 162 34.78 8.05 17.43
C PRO A 162 34.84 9.59 17.27
N LEU A 163 34.66 10.12 16.06
CA LEU A 163 34.56 11.57 15.83
C LEU A 163 33.55 11.91 14.73
N MET A 164 32.26 11.77 15.04
CA MET A 164 31.16 12.33 14.25
C MET A 164 30.11 12.94 15.19
N PRO A 165 29.82 14.26 15.09
CA PRO A 165 28.89 14.93 15.97
C PRO A 165 27.45 14.55 15.62
N THR A 166 26.81 13.80 16.52
CA THR A 166 25.37 13.85 16.89
C THR A 166 24.33 14.23 15.81
N LEU A 167 24.46 13.72 14.59
CA LEU A 167 23.45 13.84 13.52
C LEU A 167 22.63 12.56 13.43
N GLY A 168 21.62 12.47 14.30
CA GLY A 168 20.30 11.94 13.95
C GLY A 168 20.22 10.51 13.40
N PHE A 169 21.07 9.58 13.83
CA PHE A 169 20.80 8.15 13.68
C PHE A 169 19.74 7.69 14.69
N SER A 170 18.52 8.20 14.54
CA SER A 170 17.32 7.54 15.02
C SER A 170 16.83 6.56 13.95
N LEU A 171 17.66 5.56 13.64
CA LEU A 171 17.16 4.26 13.17
C LEU A 171 16.10 3.84 14.18
N PHE A 172 14.81 3.94 13.83
CA PHE A 172 13.62 3.63 14.63
C PHE A 172 13.96 3.01 16.00
N ARG A 173 14.37 3.83 16.97
CA ARG A 173 14.06 3.54 18.36
C ARG A 173 12.55 3.54 18.39
N VAL A 174 11.99 2.41 18.80
CA VAL A 174 10.61 2.33 19.31
C VAL A 174 10.31 3.65 20.00
N SER A 175 9.41 4.44 19.42
CA SER A 175 9.05 5.72 20.01
C SER A 175 8.63 5.44 21.45
N PRO A 176 8.94 6.31 22.44
CA PRO A 176 8.37 6.17 23.78
C PRO A 176 6.83 6.08 23.77
N ARG A 177 6.16 6.46 22.66
CA ARG A 177 4.72 6.28 22.43
C ARG A 177 4.32 4.90 21.89
N ASP A 178 5.21 4.16 21.22
CA ASP A 178 4.99 2.76 20.86
C ASP A 178 5.14 1.82 22.08
N ALA A 179 5.77 2.31 23.16
CA ALA A 179 5.74 1.64 24.47
C ALA A 179 4.32 1.57 25.06
N ILE A 180 3.41 2.49 24.70
CA ILE A 180 1.99 2.43 25.11
C ILE A 180 1.28 1.23 24.46
N PHE A 181 1.70 0.82 23.26
CA PHE A 181 1.21 -0.39 22.58
C PHE A 181 1.53 -1.66 23.37
N GLN A 182 2.56 -1.64 24.23
CA GLN A 182 2.96 -2.78 25.07
C GLN A 182 1.99 -3.03 26.24
N SER A 183 1.12 -2.08 26.61
CA SER A 183 0.25 -2.22 27.79
C SER A 183 -1.02 -3.05 27.53
N ASN A 184 -1.62 -2.99 26.33
CA ASN A 184 -3.01 -3.43 26.13
C ASN A 184 -3.21 -4.57 25.10
N TRP A 185 -2.14 -5.30 24.74
CA TRP A 185 -2.20 -6.44 23.80
C TRP A 185 -3.17 -7.54 24.27
N LEU A 186 -3.36 -7.71 25.58
CA LEU A 186 -4.31 -8.67 26.16
C LEU A 186 -5.76 -8.36 25.74
N LEU A 187 -6.19 -7.10 25.88
CA LEU A 187 -7.55 -6.68 25.52
C LEU A 187 -7.81 -6.75 24.02
N ILE A 188 -6.78 -6.46 23.20
CA ILE A 188 -6.85 -6.64 21.74
C ILE A 188 -6.99 -8.13 21.41
N GLY A 189 -6.25 -9.01 22.09
CA GLY A 189 -6.39 -10.46 21.96
C GLY A 189 -7.77 -10.97 22.34
N ILE A 190 -8.34 -10.48 23.44
CA ILE A 190 -9.71 -10.82 23.86
C ILE A 190 -10.73 -10.40 22.81
N GLY A 191 -10.62 -9.18 22.28
CA GLY A 191 -11.50 -8.70 21.23
C GLY A 191 -11.36 -9.48 19.93
N PHE A 192 -10.13 -9.81 19.53
CA PHE A 192 -9.90 -10.58 18.31
C PHE A 192 -10.38 -12.02 18.43
N GLY A 193 -10.14 -12.69 19.56
CA GLY A 193 -10.66 -14.04 19.80
C GLY A 193 -12.19 -14.10 19.79
N SER A 194 -12.84 -13.09 20.37
CA SER A 194 -14.30 -12.94 20.34
C SER A 194 -14.82 -12.64 18.94
N LEU A 195 -14.11 -11.82 18.16
CA LEU A 195 -14.42 -11.59 16.75
C LEU A 195 -14.33 -12.90 15.94
N LEU A 196 -13.25 -13.68 16.10
CA LEU A 196 -13.09 -14.97 15.41
C LEU A 196 -14.21 -15.94 15.79
N PHE A 197 -14.63 -15.96 17.05
CA PHE A 197 -15.74 -16.79 17.49
C PHE A 197 -17.06 -16.34 16.84
N ASN A 198 -17.33 -15.03 16.80
CA ASN A 198 -18.53 -14.49 16.17
C ASN A 198 -18.57 -14.79 14.66
N LEU A 199 -17.41 -14.65 14.00
CA LEU A 199 -17.23 -15.00 12.59
C LEU A 199 -17.43 -16.50 12.34
N ASN A 200 -17.06 -17.37 13.27
CA ASN A 200 -17.31 -18.81 13.15
C ASN A 200 -18.79 -19.14 13.40
N TRP A 201 -19.34 -18.62 14.50
CA TRP A 201 -20.65 -19.00 15.02
C TRP A 201 -21.81 -18.44 14.20
N VAL A 202 -21.79 -17.14 13.90
CA VAL A 202 -22.89 -16.44 13.22
C VAL A 202 -22.61 -16.28 11.73
N PHE A 203 -21.38 -15.89 11.37
CA PHE A 203 -21.03 -15.58 9.99
C PHE A 203 -20.28 -16.69 9.25
N GLY A 204 -20.05 -17.84 9.89
CA GLY A 204 -19.34 -18.96 9.26
C GLY A 204 -20.18 -19.60 8.15
N GLU A 205 -21.50 -19.48 8.29
CA GLU A 205 -22.50 -19.85 7.30
C GLU A 205 -23.54 -18.72 7.27
N LEU A 206 -23.55 -17.94 6.18
CA LEU A 206 -24.35 -16.71 6.10
C LEU A 206 -25.86 -16.97 6.17
N SER A 207 -26.30 -18.19 5.87
CA SER A 207 -27.70 -18.57 5.97
C SER A 207 -28.20 -18.68 7.42
N VAL A 208 -27.31 -18.76 8.43
CA VAL A 208 -27.66 -18.83 9.86
C VAL A 208 -28.54 -17.66 10.28
N VAL A 209 -28.19 -16.43 9.88
CA VAL A 209 -28.95 -15.22 10.23
C VAL A 209 -30.38 -15.29 9.72
N SER A 210 -30.57 -15.76 8.49
CA SER A 210 -31.90 -15.89 7.88
C SER A 210 -32.70 -17.02 8.52
N ARG A 211 -32.04 -18.12 8.90
CA ARG A 211 -32.67 -19.27 9.59
C ARG A 211 -33.09 -18.90 11.02
N TRP A 212 -32.28 -18.14 11.75
CA TRP A 212 -32.65 -17.62 13.07
C TRP A 212 -33.83 -16.66 13.01
N ALA A 213 -33.95 -15.91 11.92
CA ALA A 213 -35.06 -15.00 11.69
C ALA A 213 -36.31 -15.66 11.07
N SER A 214 -36.32 -16.98 10.88
CA SER A 214 -37.43 -17.68 10.22
C SER A 214 -38.71 -17.70 11.07
N HIS A 215 -39.85 -17.86 10.40
CA HIS A 215 -41.20 -17.88 11.00
C HIS A 215 -42.01 -19.12 10.60
N ASP A 216 -43.18 -19.28 11.22
CA ASP A 216 -44.10 -20.39 10.94
C ASP A 216 -44.61 -20.36 9.49
N PHE A 217 -44.84 -21.54 8.93
CA PHE A 217 -45.44 -21.69 7.60
C PHE A 217 -46.85 -21.06 7.57
N PRO A 218 -47.25 -20.35 6.49
CA PRO A 218 -46.59 -20.22 5.18
C PRO A 218 -45.57 -19.06 5.07
N ASN A 219 -45.51 -18.14 6.03
CA ASN A 219 -44.67 -16.94 5.95
C ASN A 219 -43.32 -17.15 6.64
N GLN A 220 -42.50 -18.04 6.08
CA GLN A 220 -41.21 -18.45 6.69
C GLN A 220 -40.10 -17.38 6.66
N GLY A 221 -40.36 -16.22 6.04
CA GLY A 221 -39.38 -15.15 5.86
C GLY A 221 -38.58 -15.31 4.57
N LEU A 222 -37.42 -14.65 4.51
CA LEU A 222 -36.56 -14.65 3.32
C LEU A 222 -35.87 -16.00 3.17
N ASN A 223 -35.82 -16.55 1.95
CA ASN A 223 -35.14 -17.82 1.70
C ASN A 223 -33.65 -17.71 2.12
N PRO A 224 -33.17 -18.57 3.04
CA PRO A 224 -31.81 -18.48 3.55
C PRO A 224 -30.72 -18.53 2.46
N ILE A 225 -30.92 -19.31 1.39
CA ILE A 225 -30.00 -19.38 0.25
C ILE A 225 -30.79 -19.26 -1.06
N PRO A 226 -30.41 -18.38 -2.00
CA PRO A 226 -29.25 -17.48 -1.95
C PRO A 226 -29.54 -16.11 -1.33
N TYR A 227 -30.79 -15.66 -1.30
CA TYR A 227 -31.13 -14.25 -1.06
C TYR A 227 -30.76 -13.77 0.34
N GLY A 228 -31.03 -14.57 1.38
CA GLY A 228 -30.72 -14.23 2.76
C GLY A 228 -29.22 -14.10 3.00
N SER A 229 -28.47 -15.12 2.59
CA SER A 229 -27.02 -15.11 2.62
C SER A 229 -26.39 -13.97 1.81
N LEU A 230 -26.95 -13.63 0.64
CA LEU A 230 -26.43 -12.54 -0.20
C LEU A 230 -26.55 -11.18 0.48
N LEU A 231 -27.69 -10.90 1.14
CA LEU A 231 -27.86 -9.64 1.88
C LEU A 231 -26.91 -9.53 3.07
N VAL A 232 -26.74 -10.62 3.82
CA VAL A 232 -25.76 -10.69 4.93
C VAL A 232 -24.34 -10.44 4.39
N TRP A 233 -23.97 -11.06 3.27
CA TRP A 233 -22.68 -10.84 2.61
C TRP A 233 -22.46 -9.37 2.24
N ILE A 234 -23.46 -8.73 1.63
CA ILE A 234 -23.41 -7.33 1.22
C ILE A 234 -23.21 -6.42 2.44
N PHE A 235 -23.97 -6.62 3.51
CA PHE A 235 -23.85 -5.78 4.71
C PHE A 235 -22.52 -5.99 5.43
N LEU A 236 -22.02 -7.24 5.49
CA LEU A 236 -20.68 -7.53 6.01
C LEU A 236 -19.59 -6.81 5.18
N PHE A 237 -19.71 -6.82 3.85
CA PHE A 237 -18.79 -6.10 2.95
C PHE A 237 -18.89 -4.58 3.11
N CYS A 238 -20.10 -4.02 3.18
CA CYS A 238 -20.31 -2.61 3.50
C CYS A 238 -19.67 -2.22 4.84
N GLY A 239 -19.70 -3.13 5.82
CA GLY A 239 -19.02 -2.96 7.10
C GLY A 239 -17.51 -2.77 6.90
N VAL A 240 -16.88 -3.65 6.11
CA VAL A 240 -15.43 -3.53 5.80
C VAL A 240 -15.12 -2.18 5.15
N VAL A 241 -15.95 -1.71 4.22
CA VAL A 241 -15.77 -0.39 3.58
C VAL A 241 -15.93 0.76 4.59
N THR A 242 -16.81 0.61 5.58
CA THR A 242 -17.06 1.60 6.63
C THR A 242 -15.81 1.89 7.48
N VAL A 243 -14.82 0.99 7.52
CA VAL A 243 -13.55 1.21 8.21
C VAL A 243 -12.79 2.45 7.71
N LYS A 244 -13.05 2.92 6.48
CA LYS A 244 -12.52 4.19 5.95
C LYS A 244 -12.87 5.38 6.86
N ARG A 245 -13.92 5.26 7.66
CA ARG A 245 -14.40 6.22 8.67
C ARG A 245 -14.17 5.68 10.08
N LEU A 246 -12.91 5.58 10.52
CA LEU A 246 -12.60 5.08 11.87
C LEU A 246 -13.21 5.95 12.98
N ASP A 247 -13.49 7.22 12.70
CA ASP A 247 -14.25 8.12 13.57
C ASP A 247 -15.62 7.53 13.93
N ILE A 248 -16.28 6.88 12.97
CA ILE A 248 -17.55 6.18 13.16
C ILE A 248 -17.30 4.83 13.85
N VAL A 249 -16.40 4.01 13.32
CA VAL A 249 -16.20 2.63 13.81
C VAL A 249 -15.75 2.57 15.27
N THR A 250 -14.92 3.52 15.70
CA THR A 250 -14.44 3.62 17.10
C THR A 250 -15.36 4.44 18.01
N ASN A 251 -16.48 4.94 17.48
CA ASN A 251 -17.45 5.67 18.28
C ASN A 251 -18.20 4.71 19.22
N ARG A 252 -18.47 5.16 20.45
CA ARG A 252 -19.30 4.41 21.41
C ARG A 252 -20.71 4.17 20.87
N TRP A 253 -21.24 5.12 20.11
CA TRP A 253 -22.56 4.99 19.48
C TRP A 253 -22.61 3.88 18.43
N TRP A 254 -21.51 3.67 17.70
CA TRP A 254 -21.42 2.57 16.75
C TRP A 254 -21.38 1.21 17.44
N ALA A 255 -20.68 1.12 18.57
CA ALA A 255 -20.77 -0.06 19.43
C ALA A 255 -22.20 -0.27 19.97
N SER A 256 -22.92 0.79 20.34
CA SER A 256 -24.34 0.68 20.73
C SER A 256 -25.21 0.13 19.58
N VAL A 257 -24.98 0.55 18.33
CA VAL A 257 -25.65 -0.03 17.16
C VAL A 257 -25.37 -1.52 17.06
N GLY A 258 -24.11 -1.95 17.24
CA GLY A 258 -23.74 -3.37 17.28
C GLY A 258 -24.47 -4.15 18.38
N LEU A 259 -24.52 -3.61 19.60
CA LEU A 259 -25.19 -4.23 20.75
C LEU A 259 -26.70 -4.37 20.52
N ILE A 260 -27.35 -3.30 20.07
CA ILE A 260 -28.78 -3.29 19.76
C ILE A 260 -29.07 -4.28 18.63
N SER A 261 -28.24 -4.31 17.59
CA SER A 261 -28.39 -5.25 16.47
C SER A 261 -28.29 -6.70 16.92
N TYR A 262 -27.35 -7.02 17.81
CA TYR A 262 -27.22 -8.34 18.40
C TYR A 262 -28.43 -8.71 19.27
N PHE A 263 -28.91 -7.78 20.09
CA PHE A 263 -30.11 -7.96 20.91
C PHE A 263 -31.35 -8.21 20.04
N VAL A 264 -31.53 -7.41 18.98
CA VAL A 264 -32.64 -7.53 18.04
C VAL A 264 -32.57 -8.85 17.25
N LEU A 265 -31.38 -9.29 16.85
CA LEU A 265 -31.19 -10.60 16.23
C LEU A 265 -31.64 -11.72 17.17
N TYR A 266 -31.25 -11.66 18.45
CA TYR A 266 -31.47 -12.73 19.41
C TYR A 266 -32.91 -12.79 19.95
N PHE A 267 -33.54 -11.64 20.24
CA PHE A 267 -34.88 -11.57 20.86
C PHE A 267 -35.99 -11.14 19.90
N GLY A 268 -35.64 -10.57 18.74
CA GLY A 268 -36.60 -10.21 17.72
C GLY A 268 -37.27 -11.44 17.09
N ARG A 269 -38.38 -11.22 16.40
CA ARG A 269 -39.10 -12.26 15.66
C ARG A 269 -39.17 -11.91 14.18
N GLY A 270 -39.05 -12.90 13.30
CA GLY A 270 -39.24 -12.71 11.87
C GLY A 270 -38.28 -11.70 11.24
N LEU A 271 -38.85 -10.82 10.41
CA LEU A 271 -38.10 -9.77 9.71
C LEU A 271 -37.33 -8.85 10.67
N LEU A 272 -37.86 -8.60 11.88
CA LEU A 272 -37.17 -7.77 12.86
C LEU A 272 -35.83 -8.42 13.30
N SER A 273 -35.83 -9.73 13.55
CA SER A 273 -34.60 -10.49 13.83
C SER A 273 -33.61 -10.42 12.65
N PHE A 274 -34.12 -10.55 11.41
CA PHE A 274 -33.29 -10.45 10.22
C PHE A 274 -32.63 -9.07 10.07
N VAL A 275 -33.37 -7.98 10.31
CA VAL A 275 -32.81 -6.61 10.30
C VAL A 275 -31.75 -6.44 11.38
N GLY A 276 -31.96 -7.01 12.58
CA GLY A 276 -30.93 -7.08 13.62
C GLY A 276 -29.67 -7.81 13.14
N GLY A 277 -29.83 -8.91 12.41
CA GLY A 277 -28.73 -9.64 11.78
C GLY A 277 -27.96 -8.84 10.73
N LEU A 278 -28.66 -8.07 9.88
CA LEU A 278 -28.02 -7.18 8.90
C LEU A 278 -27.25 -6.04 9.59
N GLY A 279 -27.81 -5.44 10.64
CA GLY A 279 -27.13 -4.44 11.46
C GLY A 279 -25.87 -5.01 12.14
N LEU A 280 -25.95 -6.23 12.66
CA LEU A 280 -24.81 -6.93 13.26
C LEU A 280 -23.75 -7.23 12.21
N SER A 281 -24.14 -7.63 11.00
CA SER A 281 -23.24 -7.87 9.87
C SER A 281 -22.44 -6.61 9.53
N LEU A 282 -23.11 -5.46 9.43
CA LEU A 282 -22.47 -4.17 9.17
C LEU A 282 -21.47 -3.78 10.27
N PHE A 283 -21.86 -3.95 11.54
CA PHE A 283 -20.99 -3.68 12.68
C PHE A 283 -19.76 -4.62 12.67
N ILE A 284 -19.95 -5.92 12.60
CA ILE A 284 -18.86 -6.91 12.62
C ILE A 284 -17.94 -6.72 11.42
N GLY A 285 -18.49 -6.49 10.23
CA GLY A 285 -17.72 -6.17 9.03
C GLY A 285 -16.78 -4.98 9.21
N SER A 286 -17.21 -3.95 9.96
CA SER A 286 -16.38 -2.78 10.26
C SER A 286 -15.28 -3.03 11.30
N VAL A 287 -15.50 -4.00 12.20
CA VAL A 287 -14.55 -4.37 13.26
C VAL A 287 -13.43 -5.27 12.74
N ILE A 288 -13.69 -6.10 11.71
CA ILE A 288 -12.70 -6.98 11.08
C ILE A 288 -11.41 -6.22 10.73
N PRO A 289 -11.40 -5.27 9.77
CA PRO A 289 -10.17 -4.58 9.37
C PRO A 289 -9.55 -3.78 10.51
N LEU A 290 -10.35 -3.26 11.46
CA LEU A 290 -9.84 -2.52 12.63
C LEU A 290 -8.97 -3.40 13.54
N LEU A 291 -9.45 -4.58 13.93
CA LEU A 291 -8.69 -5.46 14.84
C LEU A 291 -7.52 -6.15 14.12
N PHE A 292 -7.67 -6.53 12.85
CA PHE A 292 -6.59 -7.09 12.06
C PHE A 292 -5.42 -6.10 11.86
N ASP A 293 -5.70 -4.81 11.62
CA ASP A 293 -4.67 -3.75 11.55
C ASP A 293 -3.89 -3.63 12.87
N LYS A 294 -4.55 -3.76 14.03
CA LYS A 294 -3.86 -3.70 15.33
C LYS A 294 -2.91 -4.87 15.55
N ILE A 295 -3.28 -6.06 15.08
CA ILE A 295 -2.40 -7.24 15.11
C ILE A 295 -1.17 -6.99 14.23
N ALA A 296 -1.35 -6.40 13.05
CA ALA A 296 -0.24 -6.08 12.15
C ALA A 296 0.74 -5.03 12.72
N ARG A 297 0.44 -4.36 13.83
CA ARG A 297 1.28 -3.27 14.40
C ARG A 297 2.21 -3.69 15.53
N GLY A 298 1.96 -4.80 16.25
CA GLY A 298 2.91 -5.26 17.27
C GLY A 298 2.44 -6.40 18.17
N LEU A 299 3.40 -7.15 18.75
CA LEU A 299 3.19 -8.34 19.60
C LEU A 299 2.20 -9.38 19.04
N SER A 300 2.14 -9.51 17.71
CA SER A 300 1.16 -10.35 17.01
C SER A 300 1.09 -11.77 17.58
N ALA A 301 2.23 -12.37 17.89
CA ALA A 301 2.30 -13.69 18.51
C ALA A 301 1.53 -13.76 19.85
N ARG A 302 1.73 -12.81 20.77
CA ARG A 302 1.04 -12.80 22.07
C ARG A 302 -0.46 -12.56 21.90
N ILE A 303 -0.83 -11.66 20.98
CA ILE A 303 -2.23 -11.36 20.66
C ILE A 303 -2.93 -12.61 20.10
N ILE A 304 -2.29 -13.31 19.17
CA ILE A 304 -2.83 -14.53 18.55
C ILE A 304 -3.01 -15.63 19.60
N VAL A 305 -2.04 -15.83 20.51
CA VAL A 305 -2.19 -16.82 21.61
C VAL A 305 -3.41 -16.52 22.47
N VAL A 306 -3.57 -15.27 22.92
CA VAL A 306 -4.74 -14.87 23.72
C VAL A 306 -6.03 -15.05 22.91
N ALA A 307 -6.03 -14.62 21.65
CA ALA A 307 -7.20 -14.76 20.79
C ALA A 307 -7.60 -16.22 20.60
N SER A 308 -6.65 -17.12 20.38
CA SER A 308 -6.89 -18.57 20.30
C SER A 308 -7.48 -19.11 21.59
N ILE A 309 -6.96 -18.72 22.76
CA ILE A 309 -7.49 -19.17 24.06
C ILE A 309 -8.94 -18.69 24.23
N ILE A 310 -9.21 -17.41 23.97
CA ILE A 310 -10.56 -16.84 24.11
C ILE A 310 -11.54 -17.48 23.13
N TYR A 311 -11.10 -17.74 21.90
CA TYR A 311 -11.88 -18.47 20.90
C TYR A 311 -12.20 -19.90 21.35
N ILE A 312 -11.22 -20.64 21.87
CA ILE A 312 -11.41 -21.99 22.41
C ILE A 312 -12.41 -21.98 23.57
N LEU A 313 -12.27 -21.04 24.52
CA LEU A 313 -13.18 -20.91 25.65
C LEU A 313 -14.62 -20.64 25.20
N GLN A 314 -14.83 -19.76 24.21
CA GLN A 314 -16.16 -19.48 23.66
C GLN A 314 -16.72 -20.67 22.86
N ILE A 315 -15.89 -21.43 22.14
CA ILE A 315 -16.31 -22.69 21.49
C ILE A 315 -16.76 -23.70 22.53
N ILE A 316 -15.96 -23.93 23.57
CA ILE A 316 -16.28 -24.90 24.62
C ILE A 316 -17.60 -24.51 25.29
N TYR A 317 -17.77 -23.21 25.58
CA TYR A 317 -19.03 -22.69 26.11
C TYR A 317 -20.20 -22.96 25.16
N ALA A 318 -20.05 -22.66 23.86
CA ALA A 318 -21.08 -22.91 22.86
C ALA A 318 -21.49 -24.39 22.81
N VAL A 319 -20.52 -25.31 22.86
CA VAL A 319 -20.77 -26.75 22.92
C VAL A 319 -21.55 -27.11 24.19
N TRP A 320 -21.22 -26.54 25.35
CA TRP A 320 -21.95 -26.76 26.60
C TRP A 320 -23.42 -26.32 26.53
N THR A 321 -23.73 -25.27 25.75
CA THR A 321 -25.14 -24.85 25.56
C THR A 321 -25.97 -25.89 24.80
N SER A 322 -25.34 -26.67 23.92
CA SER A 322 -26.02 -27.63 23.05
C SER A 322 -26.00 -29.09 23.53
N ALA A 323 -24.99 -29.53 24.28
CA ALA A 323 -24.65 -30.96 24.30
C ALA A 323 -24.53 -31.67 25.68
N TYR A 324 -24.71 -31.03 26.84
CA TYR A 324 -24.36 -31.71 28.11
C TYR A 324 -25.34 -31.57 29.28
N ASN A 325 -26.05 -32.67 29.57
CA ASN A 325 -26.61 -32.97 30.89
C ASN A 325 -25.57 -33.52 31.88
N PHE A 326 -24.32 -33.77 31.45
CA PHE A 326 -23.35 -34.60 32.20
C PHE A 326 -22.03 -33.88 32.56
N VAL A 327 -21.88 -32.59 32.27
CA VAL A 327 -20.67 -31.83 32.63
C VAL A 327 -20.87 -31.18 34.02
N PRO A 328 -20.02 -31.50 35.01
CA PRO A 328 -20.04 -30.81 36.31
C PRO A 328 -19.93 -29.29 36.05
N PHE A 329 -20.82 -28.50 36.66
CA PHE A 329 -20.92 -27.03 36.51
C PHE A 329 -21.60 -26.46 35.24
N GLY A 330 -21.87 -27.24 34.18
CA GLY A 330 -22.57 -26.75 32.98
C GLY A 330 -24.11 -26.77 33.06
N GLY A 331 -24.66 -27.63 33.93
CA GLY A 331 -26.08 -28.02 33.90
C GLY A 331 -27.11 -26.97 34.31
N THR A 332 -26.75 -25.89 35.02
CA THR A 332 -27.70 -24.85 35.49
C THR A 332 -27.46 -23.47 34.90
N LEU A 333 -26.23 -23.14 34.50
CA LEU A 333 -25.83 -21.78 34.09
C LEU A 333 -25.71 -21.61 32.57
N THR A 334 -25.43 -22.71 31.84
CA THR A 334 -25.18 -22.69 30.40
C THR A 334 -26.18 -23.54 29.62
N ARG A 335 -26.96 -24.37 30.31
CA ARG A 335 -27.91 -25.31 29.72
C ARG A 335 -29.07 -24.55 29.07
N GLU A 336 -29.31 -24.81 27.78
CA GLU A 336 -30.46 -24.29 27.00
C GLU A 336 -30.49 -22.75 26.83
N THR A 337 -29.47 -22.04 27.32
CA THR A 337 -29.40 -20.59 27.28
C THR A 337 -28.04 -20.09 26.81
N SER A 338 -28.03 -19.23 25.78
CA SER A 338 -26.79 -18.68 25.21
C SER A 338 -26.61 -17.18 25.46
N TYR A 339 -27.46 -16.55 26.28
CA TYR A 339 -27.40 -15.10 26.55
C TYR A 339 -26.08 -14.66 27.22
N ILE A 340 -25.50 -15.48 28.11
CA ILE A 340 -24.18 -15.20 28.71
C ILE A 340 -23.09 -15.29 27.65
N LEU A 341 -23.15 -16.27 26.75
CA LEU A 341 -22.18 -16.39 25.66
C LEU A 341 -22.24 -15.18 24.72
N VAL A 342 -23.46 -14.74 24.35
CA VAL A 342 -23.69 -13.54 23.56
C VAL A 342 -23.10 -12.30 24.26
N PHE A 343 -23.35 -12.15 25.56
CA PHE A 343 -22.80 -11.06 26.36
C PHE A 343 -21.26 -11.10 26.38
N LEU A 344 -20.65 -12.24 26.72
CA LEU A 344 -19.20 -12.40 26.76
C LEU A 344 -18.54 -12.14 25.41
N ASN A 345 -19.17 -12.63 24.33
CA ASN A 345 -18.72 -12.42 22.97
C ASN A 345 -18.73 -10.93 22.59
N PHE A 346 -19.87 -10.27 22.77
CA PHE A 346 -19.99 -8.84 22.44
C PHE A 346 -19.10 -7.97 23.33
N PHE A 347 -19.06 -8.25 24.64
CA PHE A 347 -18.22 -7.53 25.58
C PHE A 347 -16.74 -7.66 25.22
N GLY A 348 -16.28 -8.85 24.83
CA GLY A 348 -14.92 -9.05 24.32
C GLY A 348 -14.63 -8.20 23.09
N ILE A 349 -15.51 -8.22 22.08
CA ILE A 349 -15.38 -7.40 20.87
C ILE A 349 -15.32 -5.91 21.24
N TYR A 350 -16.20 -5.44 22.12
CA TYR A 350 -16.24 -4.07 22.61
C TYR A 350 -14.93 -3.65 23.29
N LEU A 351 -14.36 -4.48 24.17
CA LEU A 351 -13.07 -4.23 24.81
C LEU A 351 -11.94 -4.07 23.78
N GLY A 352 -11.93 -4.91 22.75
CA GLY A 352 -10.98 -4.81 21.64
C GLY A 352 -11.10 -3.49 20.88
N VAL A 353 -12.32 -3.11 20.47
CA VAL A 353 -12.59 -1.86 19.74
C VAL A 353 -12.28 -0.63 20.59
N TYR A 354 -12.69 -0.63 21.86
CA TYR A 354 -12.44 0.45 22.80
C TYR A 354 -10.93 0.66 23.00
N THR A 355 -10.17 -0.43 23.14
CA THR A 355 -8.71 -0.38 23.24
C THR A 355 -8.08 0.10 21.94
N ALA A 356 -8.60 -0.34 20.79
CA ALA A 356 -8.11 0.08 19.48
C ALA A 356 -8.28 1.60 19.24
N LYS A 357 -9.32 2.21 19.81
CA LYS A 357 -9.58 3.67 19.79
C LYS A 357 -8.50 4.49 20.49
N HIS A 358 -8.13 4.11 21.71
CA HIS A 358 -7.17 4.87 22.52
C HIS A 358 -5.74 4.81 21.97
N ASN A 359 -5.45 3.76 21.19
CA ASN A 359 -4.17 3.57 20.52
C ASN A 359 -4.19 4.05 19.05
N LEU A 360 -5.13 4.93 18.69
CA LEU A 360 -5.21 5.51 17.35
C LEU A 360 -4.30 6.75 17.25
N CYS A 361 -2.99 6.54 17.17
CA CYS A 361 -2.14 7.53 16.51
C CYS A 361 -2.49 7.45 15.02
N THR A 362 -3.09 8.52 14.52
CA THR A 362 -3.27 8.90 13.10
C THR A 362 -3.50 7.73 12.14
N LEU A 363 -4.79 7.50 11.87
CA LEU A 363 -5.32 6.79 10.72
C LEU A 363 -4.41 6.95 9.50
N VAL A 364 -3.71 5.87 9.15
CA VAL A 364 -3.11 5.70 7.83
C VAL A 364 -4.29 5.72 6.85
N ARG A 365 -4.55 6.89 6.25
CA ARG A 365 -5.10 6.97 4.89
C ARG A 365 -4.36 5.91 4.09
N GLY A 366 -5.09 5.01 3.44
CA GLY A 366 -4.54 3.82 2.81
C GLY A 366 -3.22 4.08 2.11
N ARG A 367 -2.10 3.70 2.74
CA ARG A 367 -0.82 3.55 2.07
C ARG A 367 -0.80 2.16 1.47
N LEU A 368 -1.20 2.07 0.21
CA LEU A 368 -0.60 1.11 -0.71
C LEU A 368 0.93 1.24 -0.59
N LEU A 369 1.61 0.11 -0.72
CA LEU A 369 3.06 -0.06 -0.67
C LEU A 369 3.82 1.17 -1.19
N SER A 370 4.40 1.95 -0.27
CA SER A 370 5.63 2.66 -0.60
C SER A 370 6.70 1.59 -0.73
N ILE A 371 7.01 1.20 -1.95
CA ILE A 371 8.39 0.85 -2.30
C ILE A 371 9.22 2.01 -1.74
N GLU A 372 10.01 1.75 -0.70
CA GLU A 372 11.06 2.67 -0.29
C GLU A 372 12.01 2.75 -1.47
N LEU A 373 11.83 3.78 -2.30
CA LEU A 373 12.88 4.25 -3.17
C LEU A 373 14.08 4.55 -2.26
N PRO A 374 15.21 3.87 -2.43
CA PRO A 374 16.33 4.00 -1.52
C PRO A 374 16.81 5.46 -1.53
N ASN A 375 16.82 6.05 -0.34
CA ASN A 375 17.56 7.24 0.06
C ASN A 375 17.32 8.56 -0.72
N ARG A 376 16.63 9.47 -0.02
CA ARG A 376 16.91 10.93 0.03
C ARG A 376 16.98 11.63 -1.32
N TYR A 377 15.80 11.96 -1.84
CA TYR A 377 15.52 12.77 -3.02
C TYR A 377 16.57 13.86 -3.30
N ILE A 378 17.18 13.80 -4.48
CA ILE A 378 17.90 14.93 -5.10
C ILE A 378 16.90 16.05 -5.49
N TRP A 379 15.62 15.68 -5.59
CA TRP A 379 14.44 16.50 -5.89
C TRP A 379 13.92 17.37 -4.74
N SER A 380 14.37 17.16 -3.49
CA SER A 380 13.79 17.84 -2.31
C SER A 380 13.94 19.37 -2.34
N ASP A 381 14.92 19.86 -3.10
CA ASP A 381 15.19 21.29 -3.21
C ASP A 381 14.43 21.96 -4.36
N ALA A 382 13.81 21.19 -5.28
CA ALA A 382 13.09 21.74 -6.42
C ALA A 382 11.78 22.41 -5.98
N ASP A 383 11.46 23.57 -6.55
CA ASP A 383 10.22 24.29 -6.26
C ASP A 383 9.05 23.85 -7.14
N VAL A 384 9.36 23.40 -8.36
CA VAL A 384 8.40 22.85 -9.32
C VAL A 384 9.02 21.60 -9.92
N ILE A 385 8.24 20.53 -10.02
CA ILE A 385 8.66 19.24 -10.58
C ILE A 385 7.62 18.83 -11.63
N GLY A 386 8.11 18.38 -12.79
CA GLY A 386 7.32 17.73 -13.81
C GLY A 386 7.69 16.27 -13.94
N LEU A 387 6.70 15.38 -13.96
CA LEU A 387 6.90 13.94 -14.14
C LEU A 387 6.02 13.46 -15.29
N LEU A 388 6.60 12.60 -16.13
CA LEU A 388 5.97 12.01 -17.30
C LEU A 388 5.85 10.48 -17.12
N GLU A 389 5.03 9.85 -17.95
CA GLU A 389 4.75 8.40 -17.89
C GLU A 389 4.25 7.92 -16.51
N THR A 390 3.39 8.74 -15.92
CA THR A 390 2.92 8.57 -14.53
C THR A 390 1.58 7.84 -14.41
N ASP A 391 1.10 7.19 -15.49
CA ASP A 391 -0.23 6.56 -15.61
C ASP A 391 -0.37 5.22 -14.86
N THR A 392 0.05 5.22 -13.61
CA THR A 392 -0.05 4.11 -12.65
C THR A 392 -1.49 3.87 -12.15
N ALA A 393 -2.41 4.79 -12.44
CA ALA A 393 -3.82 4.76 -12.01
C ALA A 393 -4.78 4.11 -13.03
N LYS A 394 -4.28 3.28 -13.96
CA LYS A 394 -5.12 2.51 -14.90
C LYS A 394 -5.56 1.18 -14.25
N PRO A 395 -6.77 0.65 -14.55
CA PRO A 395 -7.30 -0.58 -13.93
C PRO A 395 -6.38 -1.80 -14.05
N PHE A 396 -5.60 -1.89 -15.13
CA PHE A 396 -4.66 -2.99 -15.39
C PHE A 396 -3.24 -2.75 -14.84
N PHE A 397 -2.93 -1.53 -14.38
CA PHE A 397 -1.66 -1.18 -13.73
C PHE A 397 -1.77 -1.08 -12.19
N GLY A 398 -2.83 -1.65 -11.62
CA GLY A 398 -2.98 -1.76 -10.16
C GLY A 398 -3.63 -0.56 -9.46
N ASN A 399 -4.14 0.43 -10.21
CA ASN A 399 -4.81 1.62 -9.67
C ASN A 399 -4.01 2.33 -8.56
N THR A 400 -2.72 2.57 -8.80
CA THR A 400 -1.85 3.27 -7.84
C THR A 400 -1.92 4.77 -8.11
N ASP A 401 -2.14 5.58 -7.05
CA ASP A 401 -2.19 7.04 -7.16
C ASP A 401 -0.83 7.67 -6.83
N LEU A 402 0.06 7.68 -7.82
CA LEU A 402 1.40 8.24 -7.70
C LEU A 402 1.37 9.76 -7.42
N THR A 403 0.43 10.49 -8.01
CA THR A 403 0.26 11.93 -7.84
C THR A 403 0.01 12.30 -6.39
N SER A 404 -1.02 11.70 -5.77
CA SER A 404 -1.36 11.96 -4.38
C SER A 404 -0.22 11.54 -3.44
N TYR A 405 0.44 10.42 -3.75
CA TYR A 405 1.58 9.95 -2.96
C TYR A 405 2.73 10.96 -2.94
N LEU A 406 3.16 11.45 -4.11
CA LEU A 406 4.28 12.41 -4.20
C LEU A 406 3.90 13.78 -3.62
N SER A 407 2.68 14.25 -3.88
CA SER A 407 2.15 15.50 -3.31
C SER A 407 2.20 15.50 -1.77
N GLU A 408 1.72 14.42 -1.14
CA GLU A 408 1.73 14.29 0.32
C GLU A 408 3.17 14.24 0.88
N LYS A 409 4.05 13.49 0.21
CA LYS A 409 5.43 13.26 0.67
C LYS A 409 6.33 14.48 0.54
N LEU A 410 6.14 15.28 -0.50
CA LEU A 410 6.95 16.47 -0.77
C LEU A 410 6.30 17.76 -0.22
N HIS A 411 5.08 17.67 0.30
CA HIS A 411 4.29 18.82 0.74
C HIS A 411 4.09 19.87 -0.37
N MET A 412 3.79 19.40 -1.58
CA MET A 412 3.61 20.22 -2.78
C MET A 412 2.18 20.14 -3.29
N PHE A 413 1.65 21.25 -3.82
CA PHE A 413 0.45 21.26 -4.64
C PHE A 413 0.67 20.38 -5.87
N ALA A 414 -0.34 19.65 -6.29
CA ALA A 414 -0.23 18.71 -7.40
C ALA A 414 -1.42 18.82 -8.33
N ASP A 415 -1.16 18.56 -9.60
CA ASP A 415 -2.20 18.38 -10.61
C ASP A 415 -1.76 17.29 -11.59
N PHE A 416 -2.71 16.44 -11.98
CA PHE A 416 -2.51 15.29 -12.86
C PHE A 416 -3.44 15.43 -14.06
N GLY A 417 -2.91 15.21 -15.25
CA GLY A 417 -3.73 15.20 -16.44
C GLY A 417 -2.93 14.95 -17.71
N PRO A 418 -3.58 14.64 -18.84
CA PRO A 418 -5.02 14.39 -19.02
C PRO A 418 -5.55 13.14 -18.30
N SER A 419 -6.86 12.90 -18.37
CA SER A 419 -7.51 11.83 -17.62
C SER A 419 -6.98 10.46 -18.07
N SER A 420 -6.88 9.50 -17.13
CA SER A 420 -6.44 8.13 -17.45
C SER A 420 -7.39 7.39 -18.42
N LYS A 421 -8.62 7.90 -18.61
CA LYS A 421 -9.57 7.43 -19.63
C LYS A 421 -9.23 7.90 -21.05
N ASP A 422 -8.42 8.93 -21.20
CA ASP A 422 -8.10 9.54 -22.49
C ASP A 422 -7.03 8.75 -23.26
N HIS A 423 -6.70 7.54 -22.79
CA HIS A 423 -5.78 6.58 -23.41
C HIS A 423 -4.36 7.12 -23.68
N THR A 424 -3.95 8.18 -22.96
CA THR A 424 -2.63 8.81 -23.04
C THR A 424 -1.67 8.34 -21.92
N TRP A 425 -0.41 8.78 -21.97
CA TRP A 425 0.57 8.66 -20.89
C TRP A 425 0.24 9.62 -19.75
N GLY A 426 0.64 9.29 -18.51
CA GLY A 426 0.38 10.16 -17.37
C GLY A 426 1.33 11.36 -17.32
N CYS A 427 0.83 12.56 -17.03
CA CYS A 427 1.64 13.75 -16.78
C CYS A 427 1.24 14.40 -15.45
N ILE A 428 2.23 14.80 -14.65
CA ILE A 428 2.05 15.40 -13.33
C ILE A 428 2.86 16.69 -13.22
N ILE A 429 2.25 17.70 -12.62
CA ILE A 429 2.96 18.84 -12.01
C ILE A 429 2.91 18.75 -10.48
N LEU A 430 4.03 19.01 -9.83
CA LEU A 430 4.14 19.26 -8.39
C LEU A 430 4.73 20.66 -8.20
N SER A 431 4.17 21.46 -7.30
CA SER A 431 4.64 22.82 -7.02
C SER A 431 4.60 23.16 -5.53
N LYS A 432 5.64 23.81 -4.99
CA LYS A 432 5.57 24.45 -3.67
C LYS A 432 4.63 25.66 -3.66
N TYR A 433 4.37 26.24 -4.82
CA TYR A 433 3.49 27.39 -5.01
C TYR A 433 2.06 26.92 -5.36
N PRO A 434 1.01 27.62 -4.89
CA PRO A 434 -0.36 27.29 -5.26
C PRO A 434 -0.57 27.30 -6.78
N ILE A 435 -1.18 26.23 -7.30
CA ILE A 435 -1.63 26.13 -8.69
C ILE A 435 -2.99 26.85 -8.78
N VAL A 436 -3.03 28.04 -9.38
CA VAL A 436 -4.25 28.86 -9.48
C VAL A 436 -5.07 28.56 -10.74
N LYS A 437 -4.41 28.03 -11.77
CA LYS A 437 -5.04 27.61 -13.01
C LYS A 437 -4.29 26.40 -13.53
N SER A 438 -5.02 25.39 -14.02
CA SER A 438 -4.42 24.31 -14.79
C SER A 438 -5.33 23.92 -15.95
N LYS A 439 -4.73 23.65 -17.10
CA LYS A 439 -5.43 23.19 -18.29
C LYS A 439 -4.65 22.04 -18.93
N HIS A 440 -5.35 20.93 -19.15
CA HIS A 440 -4.79 19.73 -19.78
C HIS A 440 -5.10 19.72 -21.28
N TYR A 441 -4.16 19.22 -22.07
CA TYR A 441 -4.28 19.07 -23.50
C TYR A 441 -3.93 17.64 -23.89
N LEU A 442 -4.75 17.06 -24.76
CA LEU A 442 -4.31 16.02 -25.68
C LEU A 442 -3.84 16.75 -26.94
N LEU A 443 -2.56 16.60 -27.26
CA LEU A 443 -2.00 17.29 -28.42
C LEU A 443 -2.48 16.63 -29.73
N PRO A 444 -2.45 17.36 -30.86
CA PRO A 444 -2.92 16.81 -32.12
C PRO A 444 -2.12 15.57 -32.53
N SER A 445 -2.83 14.48 -32.85
CA SER A 445 -2.22 13.20 -33.19
C SER A 445 -3.05 12.45 -34.26
N PRO A 446 -3.07 12.92 -35.52
CA PRO A 446 -3.79 12.23 -36.60
C PRO A 446 -3.40 10.77 -36.80
N GLU A 447 -2.15 10.38 -36.51
CA GLU A 447 -1.67 8.99 -36.61
C GLU A 447 -1.90 8.17 -35.32
N GLY A 448 -2.34 8.82 -34.24
CA GLY A 448 -2.84 8.17 -33.02
C GLY A 448 -1.92 8.24 -31.81
N GLU A 449 -0.80 8.95 -31.87
CA GLU A 449 0.11 9.12 -30.75
C GLU A 449 -0.37 10.23 -29.78
N LEU A 450 -1.31 9.86 -28.92
CA LEU A 450 -2.02 10.77 -28.00
C LEU A 450 -1.10 11.34 -26.91
N ALA A 451 -0.37 12.41 -27.22
CA ALA A 451 0.58 13.08 -26.35
C ALA A 451 -0.08 14.01 -25.30
N PRO A 452 0.27 13.91 -24.00
CA PRO A 452 -0.29 14.73 -22.93
C PRO A 452 0.50 16.04 -22.71
N ALA A 453 -0.21 17.12 -22.40
CA ALA A 453 0.41 18.34 -21.87
C ALA A 453 -0.41 19.02 -20.77
N ILE A 454 0.27 19.64 -19.81
CA ILE A 454 -0.30 20.47 -18.75
C ILE A 454 0.20 21.90 -18.93
N HIS A 455 -0.71 22.87 -18.92
CA HIS A 455 -0.39 24.29 -18.78
C HIS A 455 -0.96 24.80 -17.46
N ALA A 456 -0.09 25.03 -16.48
CA ALA A 456 -0.44 25.48 -15.15
C ALA A 456 0.08 26.90 -14.88
N THR A 457 -0.69 27.70 -14.15
CA THR A 457 -0.25 29.00 -13.62
C THR A 457 -0.06 28.86 -12.12
N LEU A 458 1.13 29.23 -11.66
CA LEU A 458 1.57 29.18 -10.27
C LEU A 458 1.58 30.57 -9.65
N GLN A 459 1.07 30.70 -8.44
CA GLN A 459 1.10 31.95 -7.68
C GLN A 459 2.33 32.00 -6.78
N THR A 460 3.37 32.74 -7.19
CA THR A 460 4.51 33.05 -6.31
C THR A 460 4.22 34.30 -5.47
N ALA A 461 5.13 34.63 -4.55
CA ALA A 461 5.03 35.84 -3.74
C ALA A 461 5.10 37.14 -4.55
N THR A 462 5.67 37.12 -5.77
CA THR A 462 5.97 38.34 -6.53
C THR A 462 5.27 38.43 -7.89
N LYS A 463 5.24 37.32 -8.65
CA LYS A 463 4.61 37.25 -9.98
C LYS A 463 3.93 35.90 -10.19
N MET A 464 2.93 35.87 -11.08
CA MET A 464 2.38 34.61 -11.59
C MET A 464 3.39 34.00 -12.56
N ILE A 465 3.58 32.68 -12.53
CA ILE A 465 4.49 31.96 -13.43
C ILE A 465 3.71 30.86 -14.13
N ASP A 466 3.82 30.79 -15.44
CA ASP A 466 3.24 29.70 -16.22
C ASP A 466 4.25 28.55 -16.37
N VAL A 467 3.78 27.33 -16.21
CA VAL A 467 4.57 26.10 -16.38
C VAL A 467 3.86 25.21 -17.37
N VAL A 468 4.59 24.82 -18.42
CA VAL A 468 4.13 23.87 -19.43
C VAL A 468 4.91 22.57 -19.25
N ILE A 469 4.21 21.47 -19.04
CA ILE A 469 4.80 20.14 -18.90
C ILE A 469 4.24 19.25 -19.99
N VAL A 470 5.09 18.55 -20.73
CA VAL A 470 4.67 17.79 -21.90
C VAL A 470 5.48 16.53 -22.14
N HIS A 471 4.81 15.50 -22.62
CA HIS A 471 5.42 14.34 -23.28
C HIS A 471 4.96 14.32 -24.74
N MET A 472 5.85 14.60 -25.68
CA MET A 472 5.57 14.50 -27.11
C MET A 472 5.69 13.05 -27.58
N GLY A 473 5.05 12.77 -28.71
CA GLY A 473 5.16 11.48 -29.37
C GLY A 473 6.61 11.07 -29.67
N ASN A 474 6.82 9.76 -29.78
CA ASN A 474 8.04 9.13 -30.23
C ASN A 474 8.33 9.46 -31.70
N ASP A 475 9.54 9.14 -32.14
CA ASP A 475 10.08 9.54 -33.43
C ASP A 475 9.40 8.91 -34.68
N ARG A 476 8.43 8.02 -34.50
CA ARG A 476 7.77 7.27 -35.60
C ARG A 476 6.82 8.13 -36.42
N ASP A 477 6.01 8.96 -35.76
CA ASP A 477 4.92 9.69 -36.40
C ASP A 477 5.26 11.18 -36.60
N ASP A 478 6.00 11.48 -37.68
CA ASP A 478 6.54 12.82 -37.94
C ASP A 478 5.46 13.91 -38.05
N LEU A 479 4.29 13.58 -38.60
CA LEU A 479 3.16 14.50 -38.73
C LEU A 479 2.62 14.91 -37.36
N ASP A 480 2.42 13.95 -36.47
CA ASP A 480 1.93 14.14 -35.11
C ASP A 480 2.90 15.08 -34.38
N ARG A 481 4.19 14.76 -34.38
CA ARG A 481 5.23 15.58 -33.72
C ARG A 481 5.29 17.01 -34.23
N ARG A 482 5.17 17.22 -35.53
CA ARG A 482 5.14 18.57 -36.14
C ARG A 482 3.96 19.39 -35.60
N LEU A 483 2.77 18.79 -35.54
CA LEU A 483 1.55 19.46 -35.07
C LEU A 483 1.59 19.69 -33.56
N GLN A 484 2.14 18.74 -32.79
CA GLN A 484 2.38 18.85 -31.36
C GLN A 484 3.33 20.03 -31.07
N ALA A 485 4.46 20.13 -31.77
CA ALA A 485 5.42 21.22 -31.61
C ALA A 485 4.80 22.60 -31.95
N GLN A 486 4.01 22.68 -33.03
CA GLN A 486 3.28 23.90 -33.39
C GLN A 486 2.28 24.30 -32.30
N LYS A 487 1.51 23.33 -31.78
CA LYS A 487 0.52 23.61 -30.73
C LYS A 487 1.17 24.11 -29.45
N LEU A 488 2.29 23.50 -29.04
CA LEU A 488 3.05 23.91 -27.85
C LEU A 488 3.70 25.29 -28.02
N LYS A 489 4.21 25.60 -29.21
CA LYS A 489 4.70 26.93 -29.56
C LYS A 489 3.61 27.99 -29.36
N ASP A 490 2.39 27.73 -29.83
CA ASP A 490 1.27 28.65 -29.67
C ASP A 490 0.88 28.83 -28.20
N ILE A 491 0.88 27.75 -27.41
CA ILE A 491 0.64 27.79 -25.96
C ILE A 491 1.68 28.70 -25.28
N MET A 492 2.99 28.50 -25.56
CA MET A 492 4.05 29.31 -24.97
C MET A 492 4.01 30.78 -25.41
N LYS A 493 3.65 31.05 -26.68
CA LYS A 493 3.49 32.42 -27.18
C LYS A 493 2.31 33.14 -26.55
N SER A 494 1.22 32.43 -26.25
CA SER A 494 0.02 32.99 -25.64
C SER A 494 0.21 33.41 -24.17
N SER A 495 1.26 32.92 -23.50
CA SER A 495 1.57 33.29 -22.12
C SER A 495 2.27 34.66 -22.04
N ASN A 496 1.67 35.56 -21.26
CA ASN A 496 2.24 36.87 -20.91
C ASN A 496 3.10 36.81 -19.63
N ASN A 497 2.94 35.77 -18.82
CA ASN A 497 3.71 35.57 -17.59
C ASN A 497 5.13 35.08 -17.91
N PRO A 498 6.08 35.19 -16.95
CA PRO A 498 7.25 34.31 -16.90
C PRO A 498 6.84 32.86 -17.12
N LEU A 499 7.53 32.16 -18.02
CA LEU A 499 7.15 30.81 -18.43
C LEU A 499 8.34 29.86 -18.34
N ILE A 500 8.08 28.66 -17.82
CA ILE A 500 8.99 27.51 -17.81
C ILE A 500 8.33 26.38 -18.61
N PHE A 501 9.08 25.76 -19.50
CA PHE A 501 8.66 24.61 -20.27
C PHE A 501 9.54 23.42 -19.89
N LEU A 502 8.91 22.31 -19.48
CA LEU A 502 9.55 21.04 -19.12
C LEU A 502 9.01 19.99 -20.09
N GLY A 503 9.84 19.50 -21.03
CA GLY A 503 9.31 18.66 -22.10
C GLY A 503 10.20 17.52 -22.53
N TYR A 504 9.55 16.39 -22.81
CA TYR A 504 10.09 15.28 -23.59
C TYR A 504 9.70 15.52 -25.06
N ILE A 505 10.65 15.91 -25.93
CA ILE A 505 10.42 16.42 -27.31
C ILE A 505 10.86 15.43 -28.39
N THR A 506 11.70 14.43 -28.04
CA THR A 506 12.29 13.41 -28.95
C THR A 506 13.02 13.98 -30.17
N SER A 507 13.60 15.18 -30.08
CA SER A 507 14.22 15.89 -31.20
C SER A 507 15.62 16.36 -30.80
N ALA A 508 16.63 16.17 -31.66
CA ALA A 508 17.95 16.76 -31.43
C ALA A 508 17.91 18.31 -31.49
N PRO A 509 18.88 19.00 -30.86
CA PRO A 509 19.02 20.44 -30.97
C PRO A 509 19.12 20.87 -32.44
N PHE A 510 18.61 22.06 -32.74
CA PHE A 510 18.58 22.68 -34.08
C PHE A 510 17.71 21.96 -35.14
N ASN A 511 17.07 20.84 -34.82
CA ASN A 511 16.07 20.22 -35.71
C ASN A 511 14.75 20.99 -35.72
N ARG A 512 13.83 20.60 -36.61
CA ARG A 512 12.53 21.26 -36.85
C ARG A 512 11.75 21.55 -35.57
N ASP A 513 11.48 20.52 -34.77
CA ASP A 513 10.57 20.63 -33.61
C ASP A 513 11.23 21.43 -32.48
N TYR A 514 12.52 21.18 -32.22
CA TYR A 514 13.34 22.03 -31.34
C TYR A 514 13.31 23.50 -31.77
N THR A 515 13.53 23.79 -33.06
CA THR A 515 13.57 25.16 -33.60
C THR A 515 12.20 25.83 -33.53
N ALA A 516 11.12 25.07 -33.74
CA ALA A 516 9.77 25.58 -33.57
C ALA A 516 9.51 26.04 -32.12
N LEU A 517 9.89 25.22 -31.13
CA LEU A 517 9.71 25.52 -29.72
C LEU A 517 10.63 26.64 -29.23
N THR A 518 11.90 26.62 -29.63
CA THR A 518 12.88 27.66 -29.26
C THR A 518 12.64 29.02 -29.93
N SER A 519 11.80 29.08 -30.96
CA SER A 519 11.29 30.35 -31.50
C SER A 519 10.31 31.07 -30.56
N ALA A 520 9.82 30.41 -29.51
CA ALA A 520 8.89 30.97 -28.52
C ALA A 520 9.51 31.13 -27.12
N ALA A 521 10.52 30.33 -26.78
CA ALA A 521 11.22 30.35 -25.48
C ALA A 521 12.72 30.06 -25.67
N LYS A 522 13.57 30.52 -24.77
CA LYS A 522 15.01 30.25 -24.79
C LYS A 522 15.30 28.86 -24.22
N ASP A 523 16.26 28.16 -24.78
CA ASP A 523 16.80 26.91 -24.22
C ASP A 523 17.76 27.20 -23.06
N ILE A 524 17.66 26.42 -21.98
CA ILE A 524 18.56 26.54 -20.82
C ILE A 524 20.03 26.40 -21.24
N ASP A 525 20.32 25.48 -22.16
CA ASP A 525 21.68 25.15 -22.56
C ASP A 525 21.79 24.69 -24.02
N SER A 526 21.69 25.63 -24.95
CA SER A 526 21.86 25.35 -26.39
C SER A 526 23.28 24.89 -26.79
N THR A 527 24.23 24.79 -25.86
CA THR A 527 25.59 24.29 -26.15
C THR A 527 25.70 22.77 -26.10
N ASP A 528 24.75 22.10 -25.46
CA ASP A 528 24.69 20.65 -25.36
C ASP A 528 23.99 20.07 -26.61
N THR A 529 24.80 19.60 -27.56
CA THR A 529 24.38 18.99 -28.84
C THR A 529 23.96 17.53 -28.70
N ASP A 530 24.25 16.89 -27.56
CA ASP A 530 24.00 15.46 -27.32
C ASP A 530 22.62 15.20 -26.68
N ARG A 531 21.81 16.25 -26.47
CA ARG A 531 20.43 16.10 -25.99
C ARG A 531 19.52 15.52 -27.06
N TRP A 532 18.51 14.76 -26.62
CA TRP A 532 17.53 14.15 -27.51
C TRP A 532 16.13 14.18 -26.94
N CYS A 533 15.92 13.57 -25.78
CA CYS A 533 14.59 13.40 -25.20
C CYS A 533 14.12 14.66 -24.47
N GLU A 534 14.91 15.17 -23.52
CA GLU A 534 14.42 16.11 -22.50
C GLU A 534 15.01 17.51 -22.64
N TYR A 535 14.15 18.52 -22.44
CA TYR A 535 14.51 19.93 -22.54
C TYR A 535 13.81 20.78 -21.48
N ILE A 536 14.55 21.79 -20.99
CA ILE A 536 14.03 22.89 -20.19
C ILE A 536 14.14 24.18 -21.00
N LEU A 537 13.01 24.78 -21.37
CA LEU A 537 12.95 26.09 -22.02
C LEU A 537 12.35 27.13 -21.06
N TYR A 538 12.67 28.40 -21.27
CA TYR A 538 12.21 29.49 -20.42
C TYR A 538 11.97 30.79 -21.18
N LYS A 539 11.08 31.63 -20.68
CA LYS A 539 10.73 32.95 -21.22
C LYS A 539 10.50 33.91 -20.04
N ASN A 540 10.93 35.15 -20.18
CA ASN A 540 10.71 36.19 -19.15
C ASN A 540 11.32 35.84 -17.77
N LEU A 541 12.45 35.12 -17.77
CA LEU A 541 13.20 34.67 -16.59
C LEU A 541 14.72 34.83 -16.84
N ILE A 542 15.49 34.89 -15.76
CA ILE A 542 16.97 34.92 -15.80
C ILE A 542 17.48 33.53 -15.43
N ARG A 543 18.26 32.87 -16.30
CA ARG A 543 18.86 31.55 -15.96
C ARG A 543 20.01 31.69 -14.96
N VAL A 544 20.13 30.74 -14.04
CA VAL A 544 21.13 30.79 -12.95
C VAL A 544 22.00 29.54 -12.91
N ALA A 545 21.39 28.36 -12.99
CA ALA A 545 22.12 27.09 -12.94
C ALA A 545 21.36 25.99 -13.68
N TYR A 546 22.10 25.00 -14.17
CA TYR A 546 21.55 23.83 -14.86
C TYR A 546 22.38 22.59 -14.54
N ALA A 547 21.71 21.46 -14.27
CA ALA A 547 22.35 20.19 -13.99
C ALA A 547 21.56 19.00 -14.54
N ARG A 548 22.30 17.97 -14.94
CA ARG A 548 21.81 16.63 -15.31
C ARG A 548 22.38 15.64 -14.32
N ILE A 549 21.56 14.70 -13.87
CA ILE A 549 22.00 13.63 -12.97
C ILE A 549 21.52 12.28 -13.49
N THR A 550 22.27 11.23 -13.16
CA THR A 550 21.87 9.87 -13.46
C THR A 550 20.52 9.53 -12.82
N HIS A 551 19.73 8.73 -13.52
CA HIS A 551 18.49 8.15 -13.02
C HIS A 551 18.68 7.09 -11.92
N ALA A 552 19.92 6.70 -11.62
CA ALA A 552 20.26 5.70 -10.60
C ALA A 552 19.52 4.35 -10.76
N GLY A 553 19.17 3.98 -11.99
CA GLY A 553 18.41 2.76 -12.31
C GLY A 553 16.88 2.87 -12.20
N LEU A 554 16.33 4.06 -11.94
CA LEU A 554 14.89 4.25 -11.72
C LEU A 554 14.07 4.41 -13.01
N THR A 555 14.59 5.17 -13.98
CA THR A 555 13.99 5.45 -15.30
C THR A 555 15.03 5.16 -16.38
N ASP A 556 14.69 5.17 -17.66
CA ASP A 556 15.61 5.08 -18.78
C ASP A 556 16.12 6.45 -19.27
N THR A 557 15.51 7.55 -18.83
CA THR A 557 15.98 8.92 -19.09
C THR A 557 16.72 9.53 -17.91
N GLU A 558 17.55 10.56 -18.14
CA GLU A 558 18.17 11.27 -17.04
C GLU A 558 17.19 12.19 -16.29
N ILE A 559 17.70 12.89 -15.28
CA ILE A 559 16.92 13.90 -14.57
C ILE A 559 17.57 15.25 -14.83
N GLN A 560 16.78 16.22 -15.31
CA GLN A 560 17.23 17.60 -15.53
C GLN A 560 16.70 18.56 -14.47
N VAL A 561 17.56 19.47 -14.00
CA VAL A 561 17.21 20.49 -13.00
C VAL A 561 17.78 21.83 -13.43
N ALA A 562 16.96 22.88 -13.40
CA ALA A 562 17.37 24.25 -13.66
C ALA A 562 16.96 25.19 -12.54
N LYS A 563 17.75 26.25 -12.31
CA LYS A 563 17.44 27.35 -11.41
C LYS A 563 17.25 28.64 -12.19
N PHE A 564 16.20 29.37 -11.85
CA PHE A 564 15.86 30.66 -12.46
C PHE A 564 15.71 31.73 -11.39
N LYS A 565 15.98 32.98 -11.78
CA LYS A 565 15.64 34.17 -11.00
C LYS A 565 14.51 34.91 -11.71
N ILE A 566 13.48 35.26 -10.94
CA ILE A 566 12.38 36.10 -11.41
C ILE A 566 12.88 37.55 -11.46
N PRO A 567 12.80 38.24 -12.61
CA PRO A 567 13.24 39.62 -12.73
C PRO A 567 12.33 40.56 -11.93
N THR A 568 12.94 41.49 -11.19
CA THR A 568 12.24 42.49 -10.37
C THR A 568 11.75 43.70 -11.18
N SER A 569 12.40 43.98 -12.31
CA SER A 569 12.02 45.01 -13.28
C SER A 569 11.56 44.35 -14.58
N ASP A 570 10.73 45.04 -15.36
CA ASP A 570 10.30 44.59 -16.68
C ASP A 570 11.43 44.69 -17.72
N THR A 571 12.40 45.57 -17.47
CA THR A 571 13.68 45.58 -18.19
C THR A 571 14.70 44.75 -17.41
N TYR A 572 15.09 43.60 -17.95
CA TYR A 572 16.13 42.75 -17.37
C TYR A 572 17.01 42.18 -18.46
N GLU A 573 18.27 41.91 -18.11
CA GLU A 573 19.19 41.15 -18.95
C GLU A 573 19.34 39.74 -18.38
N ASP A 574 19.44 38.77 -19.28
CA ASP A 574 19.71 37.38 -18.93
C ASP A 574 21.19 37.17 -18.59
N ASN A 575 21.56 36.00 -18.11
CA ASN A 575 22.96 35.66 -17.81
C ASN A 575 23.63 34.94 -19.02
N PRO A 576 24.50 35.60 -19.79
CA PRO A 576 25.07 35.00 -21.00
C PRO A 576 26.34 34.19 -20.75
N ILE A 577 27.05 34.46 -19.65
CA ILE A 577 28.35 33.84 -19.37
C ILE A 577 28.11 32.50 -18.69
N VAL A 578 28.72 31.43 -19.20
CA VAL A 578 28.68 30.09 -18.59
C VAL A 578 29.96 29.87 -17.79
N THR A 579 29.85 29.36 -16.58
CA THR A 579 30.97 28.85 -15.79
C THR A 579 30.63 27.48 -15.21
N THR A 580 31.64 26.62 -15.08
CA THR A 580 31.54 25.32 -14.42
C THR A 580 32.18 25.33 -13.03
N ASP A 581 32.87 26.41 -12.67
CA ASP A 581 33.52 26.58 -11.36
C ASP A 581 32.51 27.07 -10.31
N PRO A 582 32.20 26.26 -9.28
CA PRO A 582 31.34 26.69 -8.16
C PRO A 582 31.93 27.85 -7.35
N SER A 583 33.25 28.08 -7.41
CA SER A 583 33.92 29.14 -6.66
C SER A 583 33.57 30.54 -7.17
N ALA A 584 33.30 30.68 -8.48
CA ALA A 584 32.82 31.91 -9.12
C ALA A 584 31.43 32.38 -8.62
N ILE A 585 30.70 31.53 -7.88
CA ILE A 585 29.36 31.81 -7.36
C ILE A 585 29.43 32.35 -5.93
N GLN A 586 29.36 33.68 -5.80
CA GLN A 586 29.37 34.38 -4.50
C GLN A 586 28.20 33.98 -3.59
N ASN A 587 26.99 33.90 -4.13
CA ASN A 587 25.82 33.48 -3.34
C ASN A 587 25.72 31.95 -3.34
N ARG A 588 26.20 31.33 -2.27
CA ARG A 588 26.22 29.86 -2.11
C ARG A 588 24.84 29.21 -2.17
N SER A 589 23.74 29.94 -1.94
CA SER A 589 22.38 29.39 -2.11
C SER A 589 22.02 29.06 -3.56
N LEU A 590 22.73 29.64 -4.53
CA LEU A 590 22.54 29.36 -5.95
C LEU A 590 23.21 28.05 -6.36
N LEU A 591 24.19 27.56 -5.60
CA LEU A 591 24.85 26.28 -5.86
C LEU A 591 23.88 25.12 -5.72
N PHE A 592 24.06 24.10 -6.55
CA PHE A 592 23.39 22.82 -6.32
C PHE A 592 23.95 22.17 -5.05
N ASN A 593 23.14 21.34 -4.39
CA ASN A 593 23.60 20.63 -3.21
C ASN A 593 24.73 19.65 -3.58
N SER A 594 25.48 19.19 -2.58
CA SER A 594 26.66 18.35 -2.78
C SER A 594 26.38 17.00 -3.50
N LYS A 595 25.12 16.57 -3.61
CA LYS A 595 24.76 15.34 -4.33
C LYS A 595 24.84 15.47 -5.84
N PHE A 596 24.77 16.68 -6.38
CA PHE A 596 24.98 16.93 -7.81
C PHE A 596 26.46 16.78 -8.22
N GLY A 597 27.36 16.58 -7.25
CA GLY A 597 28.77 16.36 -7.51
C GLY A 597 29.48 17.61 -8.03
N GLN A 598 30.67 17.39 -8.61
CA GLN A 598 31.43 18.41 -9.32
C GLN A 598 31.18 18.29 -10.82
N PHE A 599 31.53 19.34 -11.57
CA PHE A 599 31.43 19.32 -13.03
C PHE A 599 32.21 18.11 -13.61
N TYR A 600 31.53 17.34 -14.45
CA TYR A 600 32.12 16.24 -15.19
C TYR A 600 32.03 16.54 -16.69
N ARG A 601 33.03 16.15 -17.47
CA ARG A 601 33.04 16.34 -18.93
C ARG A 601 32.95 14.98 -19.63
N GLY A 602 32.01 14.84 -20.55
CA GLY A 602 31.78 13.64 -21.37
C GLY A 602 30.55 12.83 -20.91
N HIS A 603 30.56 11.55 -21.23
CA HIS A 603 29.46 10.65 -20.90
C HIS A 603 29.76 9.81 -19.65
N GLY A 604 28.77 9.65 -18.78
CA GLY A 604 28.78 8.67 -17.71
C GLY A 604 28.38 7.29 -18.22
N HIS A 605 29.11 6.26 -17.80
CA HIS A 605 28.84 4.86 -18.13
C HIS A 605 28.52 4.08 -16.86
N PHE A 606 27.27 3.65 -16.71
CA PHE A 606 26.88 2.63 -15.74
C PHE A 606 26.51 1.36 -16.49
N ASN A 607 26.60 0.18 -15.86
CA ASN A 607 26.59 -1.18 -16.46
C ASN A 607 25.61 -1.47 -17.64
N SER A 608 24.58 -0.66 -17.87
CA SER A 608 23.69 -0.70 -19.04
C SER A 608 23.23 0.67 -19.59
N HIS A 609 23.73 1.81 -19.08
CA HIS A 609 23.25 3.15 -19.44
C HIS A 609 24.38 4.15 -19.72
N ARG A 610 24.18 4.98 -20.75
CA ARG A 610 25.09 6.05 -21.16
C ARG A 610 24.35 7.37 -21.10
N PHE A 611 24.86 8.33 -20.34
CA PHE A 611 24.25 9.65 -20.24
C PHE A 611 25.29 10.75 -20.35
N HIS A 612 24.91 11.89 -20.91
CA HIS A 612 25.81 13.03 -21.06
C HIS A 612 25.86 13.84 -19.75
N MET A 613 27.08 14.11 -19.26
CA MET A 613 27.34 14.60 -17.90
C MET A 613 27.96 16.00 -17.84
N ASP A 614 27.99 16.79 -18.94
CA ASP A 614 28.56 18.16 -18.99
C ASP A 614 27.83 19.21 -18.12
N THR A 615 27.67 18.92 -16.82
CA THR A 615 27.01 19.73 -15.81
C THR A 615 27.55 19.37 -14.41
N PRO A 616 27.29 20.13 -13.32
CA PRO A 616 26.53 21.39 -13.24
C PRO A 616 27.18 22.56 -13.99
N LYS A 617 26.34 23.36 -14.66
CA LYS A 617 26.70 24.65 -15.27
C LYS A 617 26.02 25.78 -14.51
N TYR A 618 26.71 26.91 -14.37
CA TYR A 618 26.20 28.13 -13.74
C TYR A 618 26.29 29.30 -14.72
N PHE A 619 25.36 30.25 -14.60
CA PHE A 619 25.22 31.38 -15.52
C PHE A 619 25.42 32.71 -14.80
N LEU A 620 26.32 33.56 -15.32
CA LEU A 620 26.73 34.84 -14.72
C LEU A 620 26.31 36.05 -15.59
N PRO A 621 26.09 37.23 -14.97
CA PRO A 621 25.78 38.47 -15.68
C PRO A 621 27.02 39.06 -16.37
N LYS A 622 26.81 39.90 -17.39
CA LYS A 622 27.88 40.52 -18.21
C LYS A 622 28.87 41.36 -17.40
N ASP A 623 28.40 42.09 -16.38
CA ASP A 623 29.23 43.03 -15.59
C ASP A 623 30.38 42.34 -14.83
N ARG A 624 30.31 41.01 -14.66
CA ARG A 624 31.41 40.21 -14.07
C ARG A 624 32.52 39.84 -15.05
N ALA A 625 32.30 39.96 -16.37
CA ALA A 625 33.37 39.75 -17.36
C ALA A 625 34.53 40.74 -17.17
N SER A 626 34.24 41.96 -16.71
CA SER A 626 35.24 42.98 -16.38
C SER A 626 36.14 42.57 -15.22
N GLN A 627 35.59 41.96 -14.17
CA GLN A 627 36.37 41.50 -13.01
C GLN A 627 37.09 40.17 -13.25
N CYS A 628 36.52 39.25 -14.05
CA CYS A 628 37.21 38.01 -14.41
C CYS A 628 38.41 38.24 -15.34
N ARG A 629 38.37 39.26 -16.21
CA ARG A 629 39.53 39.65 -17.05
C ARG A 629 40.68 40.28 -16.26
N GLU A 630 40.41 40.87 -15.09
CA GLU A 630 41.46 41.46 -14.25
C GLU A 630 42.17 40.44 -13.35
N ASN A 631 41.51 39.33 -12.98
CA ASN A 631 42.05 38.38 -11.99
C ASN A 631 42.48 36.99 -12.52
N GLY A 632 42.45 36.76 -13.84
CA GLY A 632 43.27 35.72 -14.47
C GLY A 632 42.96 34.24 -14.14
N THR A 633 41.81 33.93 -13.55
CA THR A 633 41.38 32.53 -13.33
C THR A 633 39.89 32.37 -13.62
N CYS A 634 39.55 31.34 -14.39
CA CYS A 634 38.18 30.84 -14.59
C CYS A 634 38.17 29.35 -14.28
#